data_AF-A0AAD3ZA65-F1
#
_entry.id   AF-A0AAD3ZA65-F1
#
_cell.length_a   1.000
_cell.length_b   1.000
_cell.length_c   1.000
_cell.angle_alpha   90.00
_cell.angle_beta   90.00
_cell.angle_gamma   90.00
#
_symmetry.space_group_name_H-M   'P 1'
#
loop_
_entity.id
_entity.type
_entity.pdbx_description
1 polymer ?
#
loop_
_entity_poly.entity_id
_entity_poly.type
_entity_poly.pdbx_seq_one_letter_code
_entity_poly.pdbx_strand_id
1 'polypeptide(L)'
;MKPHLSVLMLLARSTIYKVLGLLLALALVEGALFHLALVSNGSGDSGFVSLERAFAQSRIPIVFGVCFLVMTILIERTGHAPGSKQEYTLWRLSVSERSVFAWQALYNTSCYIMLWAAQLFVALALCRLYLLRTNPAFTSHQTVLLAFYRNNFLHSLLPLDEVSRWVSNVAVIIGVGVTSASVPFERRRGKAGVTAFVRAVLVLKLFNSGLGNLDVDIFLSLFGLAVAGVAVYRVWTQGKEVHVKYEN
;
A
#
# COMPACT_ATOMS: atom_id res chain seq x y z
N MET A 1 22.39 3.20 22.49
CA MET A 1 21.62 3.10 21.23
C MET A 1 20.22 3.63 21.50
N LYS A 2 19.69 4.55 20.67
CA LYS A 2 18.39 5.20 20.94
C LYS A 2 17.29 4.13 20.96
N PRO A 3 16.50 3.98 22.03
CA PRO A 3 15.54 2.87 22.20
C PRO A 3 14.51 2.80 21.06
N HIS A 4 14.24 3.94 20.43
CA HIS A 4 13.37 4.09 19.26
C HIS A 4 13.85 3.34 18.00
N LEU A 5 15.17 3.28 17.74
CA LEU A 5 15.71 2.60 16.56
C LEU A 5 15.66 1.07 16.73
N SER A 6 15.77 0.58 17.96
CA SER A 6 15.67 -0.85 18.25
C SER A 6 14.28 -1.41 17.95
N VAL A 7 13.21 -0.63 18.18
CA VAL A 7 11.84 -1.02 17.84
C VAL A 7 11.68 -1.16 16.33
N LEU A 8 12.17 -0.19 15.55
CA LEU A 8 12.08 -0.23 14.09
C LEU A 8 12.91 -1.38 13.51
N MET A 9 14.13 -1.60 14.02
CA MET A 9 14.99 -2.70 13.60
C MET A 9 14.36 -4.07 13.88
N LEU A 10 13.69 -4.22 15.03
CA LEU A 10 13.02 -5.46 15.42
C LEU A 10 11.78 -5.75 14.57
N LEU A 11 10.98 -4.73 14.24
CA LEU A 11 9.88 -4.83 13.30
C LEU A 11 10.42 -5.25 11.92
N ALA A 12 11.35 -4.46 11.36
CA ALA A 12 11.93 -4.68 10.05
C ALA A 12 12.53 -6.08 9.89
N ARG A 13 13.30 -6.58 10.87
CA ARG A 13 13.93 -7.91 10.78
C ARG A 13 12.90 -9.04 10.62
N SER A 14 11.71 -8.89 11.19
CA SER A 14 10.68 -9.94 11.20
C SER A 14 9.81 -9.96 9.95
N THR A 15 9.72 -8.85 9.23
CA THR A 15 8.80 -8.66 8.09
C THR A 15 9.49 -8.38 6.77
N ILE A 16 10.70 -7.84 6.76
CA ILE A 16 11.32 -7.32 5.52
C ILE A 16 11.42 -8.39 4.44
N TYR A 17 11.78 -9.63 4.78
CA TYR A 17 11.87 -10.73 3.81
C TYR A 17 10.49 -11.17 3.30
N LYS A 18 9.45 -11.11 4.14
CA LYS A 18 8.07 -11.42 3.73
C LYS A 18 7.52 -10.35 2.80
N VAL A 19 7.81 -9.08 3.11
CA VAL A 19 7.46 -7.94 2.27
C VAL A 19 8.17 -8.04 0.92
N LEU A 20 9.49 -8.24 0.91
CA LEU A 20 10.26 -8.39 -0.33
C LEU A 20 9.78 -9.59 -1.16
N GLY A 21 9.52 -10.73 -0.51
CA GLY A 21 8.96 -11.90 -1.18
C GLY A 21 7.58 -11.64 -1.79
N LEU A 22 6.72 -10.88 -1.09
CA LEU A 22 5.41 -10.47 -1.60
C LEU A 22 5.54 -9.53 -2.81
N LEU A 23 6.45 -8.56 -2.77
CA LEU A 23 6.71 -7.65 -3.90
C LEU A 23 7.27 -8.39 -5.12
N LEU A 24 8.15 -9.37 -4.90
CA LEU A 24 8.67 -10.22 -5.96
C LEU A 24 7.57 -11.09 -6.58
N ALA A 25 6.72 -11.70 -5.75
CA ALA A 25 5.60 -12.50 -6.21
C ALA A 25 4.60 -11.66 -7.03
N LEU A 26 4.30 -10.44 -6.58
CA LEU A 26 3.50 -9.46 -7.31
C LEU A 26 4.06 -9.22 -8.72
N ALA A 27 5.35 -8.87 -8.81
CA ALA A 27 6.02 -8.62 -10.09
C ALA A 27 5.97 -9.83 -11.04
N LEU A 28 6.18 -11.04 -10.52
CA LEU A 28 6.17 -12.27 -11.32
C LEU A 28 4.76 -12.62 -11.81
N VAL A 29 3.75 -12.51 -10.94
CA VAL A 29 2.36 -12.83 -11.29
C VAL A 29 1.81 -11.83 -12.30
N GLU A 30 2.05 -10.54 -12.10
CA GLU A 30 1.63 -9.51 -13.06
C GLU A 30 2.36 -9.64 -14.39
N GLY A 31 3.67 -9.93 -14.36
CA GLY A 31 4.46 -10.25 -15.55
C GLY A 31 3.89 -11.43 -16.33
N ALA A 32 3.57 -12.52 -15.65
CA ALA A 32 2.99 -13.72 -16.27
C ALA A 32 1.60 -13.44 -16.86
N LEU A 33 0.72 -12.76 -16.11
CA LEU A 33 -0.63 -12.42 -16.57
C LEU A 33 -0.59 -11.48 -17.78
N PHE A 34 0.29 -10.48 -17.76
CA PHE A 34 0.46 -9.56 -18.88
C PHE A 34 1.02 -10.27 -20.12
N HIS A 35 2.01 -11.15 -19.95
CA HIS A 35 2.56 -11.95 -21.04
C HIS A 35 1.50 -12.88 -21.64
N LEU A 36 0.72 -13.57 -20.81
CA LEU A 36 -0.39 -14.42 -21.27
C LEU A 36 -1.43 -13.61 -22.04
N ALA A 37 -1.80 -12.43 -21.55
CA ALA A 37 -2.72 -11.53 -22.23
C ALA A 37 -2.19 -11.04 -23.58
N LEU A 38 -0.88 -10.83 -23.73
CA LEU A 38 -0.29 -10.49 -25.02
C LEU A 38 -0.32 -11.67 -26.00
N VAL A 39 0.06 -12.88 -25.55
CA VAL A 39 0.09 -14.08 -26.40
C VAL A 39 -1.31 -14.49 -26.85
N SER A 40 -2.29 -14.48 -25.94
CA SER A 40 -3.67 -14.89 -26.25
C SER A 40 -4.37 -13.97 -27.24
N ASN A 41 -3.99 -12.69 -27.28
CA ASN A 41 -4.63 -11.69 -28.13
C ASN A 41 -3.82 -11.38 -29.40
N GLY A 42 -2.54 -11.75 -29.46
CA GLY A 42 -1.71 -11.64 -30.67
C GLY A 42 -1.99 -12.72 -31.73
N SER A 43 -2.88 -13.67 -31.44
CA SER A 43 -3.23 -14.80 -32.33
C SER A 43 -4.45 -14.52 -33.25
N GLY A 44 -5.03 -13.32 -33.21
CA GLY A 44 -6.15 -12.90 -34.06
C GLY A 44 -5.74 -12.09 -35.29
N ASP A 45 -6.52 -12.21 -36.36
CA ASP A 45 -6.31 -11.77 -37.77
C ASP A 45 -6.00 -10.27 -38.01
N SER A 46 -5.84 -9.46 -36.96
CA SER A 46 -5.50 -8.04 -37.05
C SER A 46 -4.36 -7.61 -36.13
N GLY A 47 -3.50 -8.53 -35.67
CA GLY A 47 -2.08 -8.35 -35.25
C GLY A 47 -1.67 -7.27 -34.22
N PHE A 48 -2.57 -6.39 -33.78
CA PHE A 48 -2.26 -5.22 -32.96
C PHE A 48 -3.17 -5.17 -31.73
N VAL A 49 -2.57 -5.29 -30.55
CA VAL A 49 -3.25 -5.16 -29.26
C VAL A 49 -2.80 -3.86 -28.61
N SER A 50 -3.70 -2.87 -28.51
CA SER A 50 -3.41 -1.61 -27.81
C SER A 50 -2.99 -1.87 -26.36
N LEU A 51 -1.96 -1.17 -25.89
CA LEU A 51 -1.41 -1.29 -24.53
C LEU A 51 -2.49 -1.13 -23.45
N GLU A 52 -3.45 -0.24 -23.66
CA GLU A 52 -4.58 -0.02 -22.74
C GLU A 52 -5.46 -1.26 -22.60
N ARG A 53 -5.64 -2.02 -23.69
CA ARG A 53 -6.50 -3.20 -23.76
C ARG A 53 -5.80 -4.40 -23.15
N ALA A 54 -4.48 -4.50 -23.33
CA ALA A 54 -3.65 -5.46 -22.62
C ALA A 54 -3.76 -5.26 -21.10
N PHE A 55 -3.66 -4.01 -20.61
CA PHE A 55 -3.83 -3.70 -19.18
C PHE A 55 -5.27 -3.90 -18.69
N ALA A 56 -6.29 -3.51 -19.46
CA ALA A 56 -7.69 -3.66 -19.08
C ALA A 56 -8.13 -5.13 -18.98
N GLN A 57 -7.57 -6.00 -19.84
CA GLN A 57 -7.86 -7.44 -19.82
C GLN A 57 -6.98 -8.20 -18.83
N SER A 58 -5.77 -7.71 -18.58
CA SER A 58 -4.92 -8.26 -17.53
C SER A 58 -5.59 -8.00 -16.18
N ARG A 59 -5.84 -9.07 -15.42
CA ARG A 59 -6.46 -8.99 -14.08
C ARG A 59 -5.51 -8.36 -13.02
N ILE A 60 -4.59 -7.51 -13.45
CA ILE A 60 -3.56 -6.81 -12.67
C ILE A 60 -4.18 -6.02 -11.50
N PRO A 61 -5.26 -5.23 -11.67
CA PRO A 61 -5.85 -4.50 -10.55
C PRO A 61 -6.33 -5.42 -9.42
N ILE A 62 -6.82 -6.62 -9.77
CA ILE A 62 -7.27 -7.62 -8.79
C ILE A 62 -6.06 -8.21 -8.05
N VAL A 63 -5.00 -8.57 -8.78
CA VAL A 63 -3.76 -9.10 -8.18
C VAL A 63 -3.14 -8.09 -7.23
N PHE A 64 -3.06 -6.83 -7.65
CA PHE A 64 -2.56 -5.76 -6.80
C PHE A 64 -3.43 -5.56 -5.54
N GLY A 65 -4.76 -5.58 -5.69
CA GLY A 65 -5.69 -5.52 -4.56
C GLY A 65 -5.51 -6.68 -3.57
N VAL A 66 -5.34 -7.91 -4.07
CA VAL A 66 -5.03 -9.08 -3.24
C VAL A 66 -3.68 -8.92 -2.53
N CYS A 67 -2.65 -8.47 -3.25
CA CYS A 67 -1.32 -8.21 -2.69
C CYS A 67 -1.38 -7.16 -1.57
N PHE A 68 -2.15 -6.08 -1.78
CA PHE A 68 -2.40 -5.07 -0.77
C PHE A 68 -3.03 -5.66 0.50
N LEU A 69 -4.07 -6.49 0.36
CA LEU A 69 -4.71 -7.16 1.49
C LEU A 69 -3.74 -8.08 2.24
N VAL A 70 -2.94 -8.86 1.52
CA VAL A 70 -1.90 -9.72 2.12
C VAL A 70 -0.88 -8.88 2.87
N MET A 71 -0.45 -7.76 2.30
CA MET A 71 0.47 -6.81 2.94
C MET A 71 -0.13 -6.27 4.26
N THR A 72 -1.40 -5.87 4.26
CA THR A 72 -2.11 -5.41 5.45
C THR A 72 -2.15 -6.48 6.54
N ILE A 73 -2.45 -7.73 6.18
CA ILE A 73 -2.49 -8.85 7.13
C ILE A 73 -1.09 -9.12 7.70
N LEU A 74 -0.04 -9.11 6.88
CA LEU A 74 1.34 -9.34 7.32
C LEU A 74 1.80 -8.29 8.34
N ILE A 75 1.54 -7.02 8.05
CA ILE A 75 1.90 -5.90 8.92
C ILE A 75 1.14 -5.99 10.25
N GLU A 76 -0.16 -6.27 10.23
CA GLU A 76 -0.97 -6.44 11.44
C GLU A 76 -0.48 -7.57 12.35
N ARG A 77 -0.17 -8.72 11.74
CA ARG A 77 0.33 -9.90 12.47
C ARG A 77 1.66 -9.63 13.15
N THR A 78 2.45 -8.73 12.57
CA THR A 78 3.76 -8.34 13.12
C THR A 78 3.63 -7.40 14.30
N GLY A 79 2.61 -6.53 14.27
CA GLY A 79 2.31 -5.65 15.39
C GLY A 79 1.65 -6.33 16.59
N HIS A 80 1.04 -7.50 16.40
CA HIS A 80 0.31 -8.24 17.42
C HIS A 80 0.64 -9.73 17.39
N ALA A 81 1.61 -10.13 18.20
CA ALA A 81 1.92 -11.53 18.47
C ALA A 81 1.73 -11.81 19.98
N PRO A 82 0.52 -12.21 20.42
CA PRO A 82 0.25 -12.45 21.83
C PRO A 82 1.18 -13.55 22.34
N GLY A 83 1.95 -13.25 23.39
CA GLY A 83 2.92 -14.20 23.98
C GLY A 83 4.25 -14.35 23.23
N SER A 84 4.52 -13.51 22.22
CA SER A 84 5.80 -13.48 21.52
C SER A 84 6.90 -12.79 22.35
N LYS A 85 8.16 -13.24 22.17
CA LYS A 85 9.37 -12.59 22.71
C LYS A 85 9.42 -11.08 22.42
N GLN A 86 8.77 -10.60 21.36
CA GLN A 86 8.68 -9.18 21.00
C GLN A 86 7.86 -8.36 22.00
N GLU A 87 6.78 -8.92 22.57
CA GLU A 87 5.92 -8.24 23.55
C GLU A 87 6.65 -8.10 24.90
N TYR A 88 7.38 -9.16 25.30
CA TYR A 88 8.29 -9.12 26.46
C TYR A 88 9.45 -8.14 26.28
N THR A 89 9.97 -7.99 25.06
CA THR A 89 11.06 -7.05 24.76
C THR A 89 10.58 -5.59 24.76
N LEU A 90 9.37 -5.34 24.24
CA LEU A 90 8.73 -4.02 24.30
C LEU A 90 8.36 -3.60 25.72
N TRP A 91 7.97 -4.53 26.59
CA TRP A 91 7.70 -4.25 28.00
C TRP A 91 8.95 -3.90 28.82
N ARG A 92 10.13 -4.39 28.39
CA ARG A 92 11.42 -4.07 29.06
C ARG A 92 12.05 -2.77 28.59
N LEU A 93 11.75 -2.32 27.37
CA LEU A 93 12.15 -1.00 26.89
C LEU A 93 11.11 -0.02 27.43
N SER A 94 11.45 0.76 28.44
CA SER A 94 10.61 1.80 29.09
C SER A 94 10.20 2.94 28.12
N VAL A 95 9.58 2.58 27.00
CA VAL A 95 9.18 3.45 25.90
C VAL A 95 7.67 3.65 25.99
N SER A 96 7.23 4.91 25.86
CA SER A 96 5.80 5.24 25.92
C SER A 96 5.04 4.51 24.81
N GLU A 97 3.81 4.09 25.12
CA GLU A 97 2.92 3.43 24.15
C GLU A 97 2.68 4.29 22.91
N ARG A 98 2.66 5.62 23.09
CA ARG A 98 2.52 6.62 22.03
C ARG A 98 3.72 6.61 21.07
N SER A 99 4.94 6.53 21.59
CA SER A 99 6.14 6.44 20.76
C SER A 99 6.18 5.13 19.97
N VAL A 100 5.81 3.99 20.60
CA VAL A 100 5.74 2.70 19.89
C VAL A 100 4.73 2.75 18.75
N PHE A 101 3.55 3.32 18.99
CA PHE A 101 2.53 3.52 17.95
C PHE A 101 3.02 4.40 16.81
N ALA A 102 3.67 5.53 17.10
CA ALA A 102 4.18 6.44 16.07
C ALA A 102 5.23 5.77 15.16
N TRP A 103 6.16 5.02 15.74
CA TRP A 103 7.18 4.28 14.98
C TRP A 103 6.57 3.14 14.17
N GLN A 104 5.55 2.48 14.70
CA GLN A 104 4.83 1.45 13.97
C GLN A 104 4.01 2.03 12.82
N ALA A 105 3.31 3.15 13.02
CA ALA A 105 2.59 3.86 11.98
C ALA A 105 3.54 4.32 10.86
N LEU A 106 4.72 4.84 11.22
CA LEU A 106 5.75 5.23 10.25
C LEU A 106 6.23 4.02 9.44
N TYR A 107 6.59 2.92 10.10
CA TYR A 107 7.03 1.69 9.44
C TYR A 107 5.96 1.13 8.48
N ASN A 108 4.71 1.08 8.92
CA ASN A 108 3.60 0.61 8.12
C ASN A 108 3.36 1.50 6.89
N THR A 109 3.41 2.83 7.09
CA THR A 109 3.27 3.80 6.00
C THR A 109 4.40 3.62 4.98
N SER A 110 5.66 3.49 5.42
CA SER A 110 6.79 3.21 4.53
C SER A 110 6.63 1.91 3.74
N CYS A 111 6.07 0.87 4.37
CA CYS A 111 5.76 -0.40 3.72
C CYS A 111 4.73 -0.25 2.59
N TYR A 112 3.67 0.53 2.80
CA TYR A 112 2.69 0.83 1.75
C TYR A 112 3.25 1.72 0.64
N ILE A 113 4.10 2.69 0.97
CA ILE A 113 4.83 3.48 -0.05
C ILE A 113 5.69 2.56 -0.91
N MET A 114 6.40 1.60 -0.30
CA MET A 114 7.23 0.65 -1.02
C MET A 114 6.40 -0.28 -1.93
N LEU A 115 5.23 -0.71 -1.47
CA LEU A 115 4.28 -1.46 -2.31
C LEU A 115 3.80 -0.65 -3.51
N TRP A 116 3.41 0.61 -3.29
CA TRP A 116 2.97 1.51 -4.36
C TRP A 116 4.10 1.81 -5.36
N ALA A 117 5.32 2.06 -4.87
CA ALA A 117 6.50 2.26 -5.72
C ALA A 117 6.88 1.00 -6.52
N ALA A 118 6.79 -0.18 -5.90
CA ALA A 118 7.03 -1.45 -6.59
C ALA A 118 5.99 -1.69 -7.69
N GLN A 119 4.71 -1.41 -7.42
CA GLN A 119 3.65 -1.49 -8.42
C GLN A 119 3.90 -0.55 -9.60
N LEU A 120 4.30 0.70 -9.32
CA LEU A 120 4.67 1.67 -10.34
C LEU A 120 5.83 1.18 -11.19
N PHE A 121 6.86 0.63 -10.56
CA PHE A 121 8.00 0.06 -11.26
C PHE A 121 7.61 -1.12 -12.15
N VAL A 122 6.79 -2.05 -11.65
CA VAL A 122 6.29 -3.19 -12.43
C VAL A 122 5.46 -2.69 -13.62
N ALA A 123 4.53 -1.76 -13.42
CA ALA A 123 3.73 -1.20 -14.51
C ALA A 123 4.60 -0.57 -15.61
N LEU A 124 5.62 0.21 -15.24
CA LEU A 124 6.58 0.80 -16.18
C LEU A 124 7.43 -0.28 -16.87
N ALA A 125 7.86 -1.32 -16.15
CA ALA A 125 8.61 -2.44 -16.71
C ALA A 125 7.78 -3.24 -17.73
N LEU A 126 6.49 -3.46 -17.46
CA LEU A 126 5.54 -4.09 -18.40
C LEU A 126 5.33 -3.22 -19.65
N CYS A 127 5.19 -1.90 -19.49
CA CYS A 127 5.13 -0.98 -20.62
C CYS A 127 6.40 -1.04 -21.46
N ARG A 128 7.58 -1.10 -20.82
CA ARG A 128 8.86 -1.26 -21.51
C ARG A 128 8.95 -2.59 -22.23
N LEU A 129 8.50 -3.69 -21.60
CA LEU A 129 8.45 -5.01 -22.21
C LEU A 129 7.54 -5.03 -23.45
N TYR A 130 6.39 -4.36 -23.39
CA TYR A 130 5.48 -4.20 -24.53
C TYR A 130 6.15 -3.48 -25.71
N LEU A 131 6.85 -2.37 -25.45
CA LEU A 131 7.58 -1.64 -26.49
C LEU A 131 8.69 -2.47 -27.14
N LEU A 132 9.37 -3.33 -26.37
CA LEU A 132 10.40 -4.23 -26.91
C LEU A 132 9.83 -5.37 -27.77
N ARG A 133 8.57 -5.75 -27.56
CA ARG A 133 7.91 -6.86 -28.25
C ARG A 133 7.10 -6.41 -29.46
N THR A 134 6.70 -5.15 -29.51
CA THR A 134 5.82 -4.59 -30.55
C THR A 134 6.65 -3.95 -31.65
N ASN A 135 6.19 -4.07 -32.90
CA ASN A 135 6.89 -3.47 -34.04
C ASN A 135 6.94 -1.93 -33.89
N PRO A 136 8.11 -1.29 -34.04
CA PRO A 136 8.27 0.16 -33.91
C PRO A 136 7.39 0.97 -34.85
N ALA A 137 6.89 0.38 -35.94
CA ALA A 137 5.93 1.02 -36.85
C ALA A 137 4.61 1.45 -36.17
N PHE A 138 4.23 0.83 -35.04
CA PHE A 138 2.98 1.10 -34.33
C PHE A 138 3.18 1.70 -32.94
N THR A 139 4.42 1.97 -32.53
CA THR A 139 4.73 2.50 -31.20
C THR A 139 5.50 3.80 -31.29
N SER A 140 5.04 4.82 -30.57
CA SER A 140 5.73 6.09 -30.43
C SER A 140 6.26 6.26 -29.01
N HIS A 141 7.18 7.19 -28.80
CA HIS A 141 7.64 7.58 -27.46
C HIS A 141 6.49 8.00 -26.52
N GLN A 142 5.37 8.49 -27.08
CA GLN A 142 4.20 8.91 -26.33
C GLN A 142 3.23 7.77 -25.96
N THR A 143 3.39 6.57 -26.51
CA THR A 143 2.45 5.46 -26.29
C THR A 143 2.31 5.08 -24.81
N VAL A 144 3.41 5.15 -24.04
CA VAL A 144 3.38 4.88 -22.60
C VAL A 144 2.59 5.95 -21.87
N LEU A 145 2.91 7.23 -22.08
CA LEU A 145 2.21 8.35 -21.44
C LEU A 145 0.71 8.34 -21.75
N LEU A 146 0.35 8.05 -23.01
CA LEU A 146 -1.04 7.95 -23.43
C LEU A 146 -1.77 6.79 -22.74
N ALA A 147 -1.09 5.66 -22.49
CA ALA A 147 -1.69 4.55 -21.74
C ALA A 147 -1.92 4.91 -20.26
N PHE A 148 -1.01 5.66 -19.63
CA PHE A 148 -1.20 6.21 -18.29
C PHE A 148 -2.33 7.25 -18.23
N TYR A 149 -2.61 7.94 -19.33
CA TYR A 149 -3.74 8.86 -19.40
C TYR A 149 -5.08 8.14 -19.61
N ARG A 150 -5.13 7.10 -20.45
CA ARG A 150 -6.37 6.44 -20.87
C ARG A 150 -6.83 5.33 -19.93
N ASN A 151 -5.93 4.69 -19.19
CA ASN A 151 -6.26 3.58 -18.32
C ASN A 151 -6.43 4.04 -16.86
N ASN A 152 -7.62 3.84 -16.29
CA ASN A 152 -7.95 4.24 -14.90
C ASN A 152 -6.95 3.71 -13.86
N PHE A 153 -6.48 2.46 -14.01
CA PHE A 153 -5.56 1.86 -13.04
C PHE A 153 -4.17 2.48 -13.13
N LEU A 154 -3.63 2.63 -14.34
CA LEU A 154 -2.34 3.28 -14.56
C LEU A 154 -2.38 4.75 -14.16
N HIS A 155 -3.49 5.44 -14.46
CA HIS A 155 -3.70 6.83 -14.06
C HIS A 155 -3.78 6.99 -12.55
N SER A 156 -4.40 6.04 -11.84
CA SER A 156 -4.41 6.03 -10.38
C SER A 156 -3.02 5.80 -9.78
N LEU A 157 -2.19 5.02 -10.48
CA LEU A 157 -0.83 4.73 -10.06
C LEU A 157 0.14 5.89 -10.30
N LEU A 158 0.03 6.56 -11.45
CA LEU A 158 0.82 7.74 -11.80
C LEU A 158 -0.11 8.80 -12.41
N PRO A 159 -0.72 9.66 -11.58
CA PRO A 159 -1.52 10.78 -12.06
C PRO A 159 -0.58 11.80 -12.70
N LEU A 160 -0.60 11.94 -14.02
CA LEU A 160 0.35 12.82 -14.70
C LEU A 160 0.04 14.31 -14.44
N ASP A 161 -1.23 14.70 -14.58
CA ASP A 161 -1.70 16.09 -14.47
C ASP A 161 -2.65 16.32 -13.27
N GLU A 162 -3.14 15.24 -12.65
CA GLU A 162 -4.12 15.31 -11.55
C GLU A 162 -3.43 15.43 -10.18
N VAL A 163 -3.12 16.66 -9.75
CA VAL A 163 -2.56 16.94 -8.41
C VAL A 163 -3.49 16.48 -7.28
N SER A 164 -4.82 16.57 -7.46
CA SER A 164 -5.81 16.10 -6.50
C SER A 164 -5.62 14.62 -6.16
N ARG A 165 -5.32 13.81 -7.17
CA ARG A 165 -5.14 12.38 -7.02
C ARG A 165 -3.83 12.02 -6.32
N TRP A 166 -2.77 12.79 -6.53
CA TRP A 166 -1.54 12.69 -5.74
C TRP A 166 -1.80 12.91 -4.25
N VAL A 167 -2.50 13.99 -3.92
CA VAL A 167 -2.86 14.32 -2.53
C VAL A 167 -3.73 13.22 -1.93
N SER A 168 -4.70 12.73 -2.68
CA SER A 168 -5.59 11.64 -2.24
C SER A 168 -4.84 10.34 -1.98
N ASN A 169 -3.97 9.92 -2.91
CA ASN A 169 -3.14 8.72 -2.77
C ASN A 169 -2.25 8.79 -1.53
N VAL A 170 -1.56 9.92 -1.32
CA VAL A 170 -0.71 10.12 -0.14
C VAL A 170 -1.53 10.09 1.15
N ALA A 171 -2.68 10.77 1.18
CA ALA A 171 -3.57 10.81 2.33
C ALA A 171 -4.10 9.42 2.70
N VAL A 172 -4.48 8.60 1.71
CA VAL A 172 -4.96 7.23 1.96
C VAL A 172 -3.81 6.32 2.39
N ILE A 173 -2.61 6.42 1.80
CA ILE A 173 -1.44 5.64 2.23
C ILE A 173 -1.12 5.92 3.70
N ILE A 174 -1.12 7.20 4.11
CA ILE A 174 -0.96 7.60 5.51
C ILE A 174 -2.11 7.04 6.36
N GLY A 175 -3.35 7.18 5.92
CA GLY A 175 -4.53 6.69 6.64
C GLY A 175 -4.48 5.19 6.89
N VAL A 176 -4.14 4.39 5.88
CA VAL A 176 -4.01 2.93 6.01
C VAL A 176 -2.79 2.55 6.85
N GLY A 177 -1.68 3.29 6.75
CA GLY A 177 -0.49 3.12 7.59
C GLY A 177 -0.78 3.34 9.08
N VAL A 178 -1.43 4.46 9.43
CA VAL A 178 -1.78 4.81 10.81
C VAL A 178 -2.83 3.86 11.40
N THR A 179 -3.86 3.53 10.64
CA THR A 179 -4.92 2.61 11.10
C THR A 179 -4.44 1.17 11.25
N SER A 180 -3.51 0.71 10.42
CA SER A 180 -2.89 -0.60 10.61
C SER A 180 -2.04 -0.68 11.88
N ALA A 181 -1.48 0.45 12.34
CA ALA A 181 -0.80 0.51 13.63
C ALA A 181 -1.76 0.55 14.83
N SER A 182 -3.02 0.99 14.65
CA SER A 182 -4.01 1.00 15.73
C SER A 182 -4.63 -0.38 15.98
N VAL A 183 -4.62 -1.29 15.00
CA VAL A 183 -5.20 -2.63 15.13
C VAL A 183 -4.56 -3.45 16.28
N PRO A 184 -3.23 -3.51 16.44
CA PRO A 184 -2.62 -4.15 17.60
C PRO A 184 -3.01 -3.53 18.94
N PHE A 185 -3.14 -2.21 18.99
CA PHE A 185 -3.57 -1.47 20.18
C PHE A 185 -5.04 -1.79 20.54
N GLU A 186 -5.92 -1.82 19.53
CA GLU A 186 -7.33 -2.14 19.69
C GLU A 186 -7.57 -3.63 20.00
N ARG A 187 -6.78 -4.55 19.41
CA ARG A 187 -6.83 -5.99 19.69
C ARG A 187 -6.41 -6.31 21.12
N ARG A 188 -5.40 -5.63 21.68
CA ARG A 188 -5.05 -5.74 23.11
C ARG A 188 -6.19 -5.37 24.05
N ARG A 189 -7.17 -4.58 23.57
CA ARG A 189 -8.35 -4.12 24.31
C ARG A 189 -9.64 -4.80 23.86
N GLY A 190 -9.57 -5.84 23.03
CA GLY A 190 -10.73 -6.62 22.58
C GLY A 190 -11.64 -5.94 21.55
N LYS A 191 -11.21 -4.87 20.86
CA LYS A 191 -12.07 -4.04 19.97
C LYS A 191 -11.63 -4.10 18.50
N ALA A 192 -11.75 -5.23 17.81
CA ALA A 192 -10.98 -5.46 16.56
C ALA A 192 -11.73 -5.44 15.20
N GLY A 193 -13.03 -5.09 15.15
CA GLY A 193 -13.83 -5.28 13.92
C GLY A 193 -13.82 -4.12 12.91
N VAL A 194 -14.00 -2.88 13.39
CA VAL A 194 -14.41 -1.75 12.54
C VAL A 194 -13.25 -1.19 11.70
N THR A 195 -12.03 -1.17 12.23
CA THR A 195 -10.84 -0.61 11.56
C THR A 195 -10.35 -1.47 10.39
N ALA A 196 -10.65 -2.78 10.37
CA ALA A 196 -10.36 -3.65 9.24
C ALA A 196 -11.30 -3.45 8.05
N PHE A 197 -12.60 -3.28 8.31
CA PHE A 197 -13.58 -3.03 7.27
C PHE A 197 -13.34 -1.69 6.54
N VAL A 198 -13.08 -0.62 7.31
CA VAL A 198 -12.81 0.72 6.75
C VAL A 198 -11.60 0.73 5.81
N ARG A 199 -10.55 -0.05 6.12
CA ARG A 199 -9.37 -0.17 5.24
C ARG A 199 -9.67 -0.92 3.95
N ALA A 200 -10.41 -2.03 4.00
CA ALA A 200 -10.79 -2.77 2.80
C ALA A 200 -11.59 -1.89 1.82
N VAL A 201 -12.47 -1.03 2.35
CA VAL A 201 -13.24 -0.06 1.55
C VAL A 201 -12.35 1.03 0.95
N LEU A 202 -11.42 1.59 1.73
CA LEU A 202 -10.44 2.58 1.25
C LEU A 202 -9.60 2.06 0.09
N VAL A 203 -9.13 0.81 0.20
CA VAL A 203 -8.30 0.14 -0.81
C VAL A 203 -9.09 -0.13 -2.09
N LEU A 204 -10.32 -0.64 -1.96
CA LEU A 204 -11.18 -0.90 -3.11
C LEU A 204 -11.52 0.38 -3.89
N LYS A 205 -11.68 1.50 -3.16
CA LYS A 205 -11.98 2.81 -3.75
C LYS A 205 -10.76 3.47 -4.41
N LEU A 206 -9.55 3.33 -3.84
CA LEU A 206 -8.32 3.92 -4.40
C LEU A 206 -8.04 3.45 -5.84
N PHE A 207 -8.42 2.21 -6.17
CA PHE A 207 -8.09 1.58 -7.46
C PHE A 207 -9.24 1.55 -8.47
N ASN A 208 -10.46 1.90 -8.05
CA ASN A 208 -11.65 1.87 -8.90
C ASN A 208 -12.29 3.25 -9.14
N SER A 209 -11.71 4.33 -8.62
CA SER A 209 -12.17 5.68 -8.91
C SER A 209 -11.81 6.07 -10.35
N GLY A 210 -12.84 6.25 -11.19
CA GLY A 210 -12.68 6.68 -12.58
C GLY A 210 -11.90 7.99 -12.71
N LEU A 211 -11.27 8.18 -13.88
CA LEU A 211 -10.57 9.41 -14.29
C LEU A 211 -11.36 10.69 -13.94
N GLY A 212 -10.67 11.72 -13.44
CA GLY A 212 -11.22 13.09 -13.33
C GLY A 212 -12.26 13.39 -12.23
N ASN A 213 -12.48 12.51 -11.25
CA ASN A 213 -13.47 12.77 -10.20
C ASN A 213 -12.87 13.48 -8.97
N LEU A 214 -12.65 14.80 -9.09
CA LEU A 214 -12.13 15.65 -8.02
C LEU A 214 -12.94 15.51 -6.71
N ASP A 215 -14.26 15.36 -6.80
CA ASP A 215 -15.12 15.16 -5.63
C ASP A 215 -14.78 13.89 -4.86
N VAL A 216 -14.47 12.80 -5.58
CA VAL A 216 -14.08 11.51 -4.99
C VAL A 216 -12.70 11.63 -4.36
N ASP A 217 -11.77 12.32 -5.02
CA ASP A 217 -10.41 12.52 -4.50
C ASP A 217 -10.42 13.33 -3.19
N ILE A 218 -11.23 14.39 -3.13
CA ILE A 218 -11.44 15.20 -1.92
C ILE A 218 -12.10 14.35 -0.83
N PHE A 219 -13.17 13.62 -1.15
CA PHE A 219 -13.81 12.75 -0.16
C PHE A 219 -12.85 11.71 0.40
N LEU A 220 -12.05 11.07 -0.45
CA LEU A 220 -11.15 10.00 -0.05
C LEU A 220 -9.97 10.52 0.78
N SER A 221 -9.46 11.71 0.45
CA SER A 221 -8.41 12.38 1.23
C SER A 221 -8.92 12.81 2.61
N LEU A 222 -10.08 13.47 2.68
CA LEU A 222 -10.72 13.86 3.94
C LEU A 222 -11.05 12.63 4.79
N PHE A 223 -11.61 11.58 4.18
CA PHE A 223 -11.95 10.36 4.88
C PHE A 223 -10.68 9.63 5.39
N GLY A 224 -9.64 9.51 4.57
CA GLY A 224 -8.36 8.93 4.98
C GLY A 224 -7.72 9.66 6.16
N LEU A 225 -7.70 10.99 6.11
CA LEU A 225 -7.19 11.84 7.20
C LEU A 225 -8.06 11.79 8.45
N ALA A 226 -9.39 11.79 8.31
CA ALA A 226 -10.31 11.68 9.44
C ALA A 226 -10.12 10.35 10.19
N VAL A 227 -10.00 9.24 9.46
CA VAL A 227 -9.77 7.92 10.07
C VAL A 227 -8.39 7.87 10.74
N ALA A 228 -7.35 8.45 10.12
CA ALA A 228 -6.03 8.59 10.74
C ALA A 228 -6.09 9.40 12.04
N GLY A 229 -6.79 10.54 12.01
CA GLY A 229 -6.97 11.44 13.15
C GLY A 229 -7.70 10.76 14.30
N VAL A 230 -8.78 10.01 14.02
CA VAL A 230 -9.51 9.22 15.03
C VAL A 230 -8.60 8.17 15.65
N ALA A 231 -7.77 7.47 14.85
CA ALA A 231 -6.83 6.48 15.37
C ALA A 231 -5.77 7.11 16.28
N VAL A 232 -5.20 8.26 15.88
CA VAL A 232 -4.24 9.02 16.72
C VAL A 232 -4.91 9.51 18.01
N TYR A 233 -6.11 10.08 17.92
CA TYR A 233 -6.85 10.58 19.07
C TYR A 233 -7.15 9.48 20.09
N ARG A 234 -7.55 8.28 19.62
CA ARG A 234 -7.77 7.11 20.49
C ARG A 234 -6.50 6.71 21.22
N VAL A 235 -5.36 6.69 20.53
CA VAL A 235 -4.07 6.34 21.15
C VAL A 235 -3.62 7.43 22.12
N TRP A 236 -3.86 8.71 21.81
CA TRP A 236 -3.47 9.82 22.69
C TRP A 236 -4.29 9.86 23.99
N THR A 237 -5.60 9.68 23.88
CA THR A 237 -6.51 9.69 25.04
C THR A 237 -6.39 8.45 25.92
N GLN A 238 -6.04 7.30 25.33
CA GLN A 238 -6.05 6.02 26.04
C GLN A 238 -4.66 5.45 26.34
N GLY A 239 -3.61 5.97 25.70
CA GLY A 239 -2.25 5.52 25.86
C GLY A 239 -1.64 6.02 27.17
N LYS A 240 -1.06 5.11 27.95
CA LYS A 240 -0.40 5.47 29.20
C LYS A 240 0.96 6.10 28.89
N GLU A 241 1.21 7.29 29.42
CA GLU A 241 2.57 7.83 29.48
C GLU A 241 3.31 7.16 30.63
N VAL A 242 4.50 6.62 30.35
CA VAL A 242 5.42 6.21 31.40
C VAL A 242 6.03 7.50 31.94
N HIS A 243 5.42 8.08 32.97
CA HIS A 243 6.11 9.05 33.81
C HIS A 243 7.21 8.28 34.55
N VAL A 244 8.44 8.40 34.08
CA VAL A 244 9.61 8.01 34.88
C VAL A 244 9.64 8.97 36.07
N LYS A 245 9.02 8.55 37.18
CA LYS A 245 9.27 9.11 38.49
C LYS A 245 10.74 8.80 38.79
N TYR A 246 11.61 9.78 38.62
CA TYR A 246 12.89 9.77 39.32
C TYR A 246 12.55 10.10 40.79
N GLU A 247 12.28 9.06 41.59
CA GLU A 247 12.31 9.17 43.04
C GLU A 247 13.77 8.92 43.48
N ASN A 248 14.41 10.04 43.84
CA ASN A 248 15.62 10.26 44.66
C ASN A 248 16.89 9.45 44.37
#